data_AF-A0A535AE27-F1
#
_entry.id   AF-A0A535AE27-F1
#
_cell.length_a   1.000
_cell.length_b   1.000
_cell.length_c   1.000
_cell.angle_alpha   90.00
_cell.angle_beta   90.00
_cell.angle_gamma   90.00
#
_symmetry.space_group_name_H-M   'P 1'
#
loop_
_entity.id
_entity.type
_entity.pdbx_description
1 polymer ?
#
loop_
_entity_poly.entity_id
_entity_poly.type
_entity_poly.pdbx_seq_one_letter_code
_entity_poly.pdbx_strand_id
1 'polypeptide(L)'
;VYATERAARTVHDDIDLLQRRGVQVVDEAPDGAVAIEMRDLDLARLAKVLGQYEVTIPPTIAVAAQDHGFSPKASNRLFRFEHWRRFLVPGSRLADHIWTRPPEYMTRLLAIQADAPGAIVADTGPVAVLGALEDERVAAEAERGACIVNIGNQHTLALLVRGEELFGVMEHHTEAMTTEKLERLVTRLIAGTVTHDEVFADDGHGALVLDGYRAAGPFTFIAVTGPNRAMAKPLGWYFAAPHGAMMLSGCFGLVRGVREMKKEPALAGSPSKGDGPEALDHSR
;
A
#
# COMPACT_ATOMS: atom_id res chain seq x y z
N VAL A 1 -13.91 17.06 -23.80
CA VAL A 1 -12.63 16.97 -23.04
C VAL A 1 -11.72 16.06 -23.82
N TYR A 2 -10.47 16.46 -24.02
CA TYR A 2 -9.48 15.69 -24.75
C TYR A 2 -8.42 15.18 -23.79
N ALA A 3 -7.94 13.97 -23.99
CA ALA A 3 -6.85 13.41 -23.20
C ALA A 3 -5.98 12.52 -24.08
N THR A 4 -4.67 12.52 -23.84
CA THR A 4 -3.84 11.41 -24.33
C THR A 4 -4.23 10.13 -23.62
N GLU A 5 -3.91 8.98 -24.20
CA GLU A 5 -4.22 7.70 -23.55
C GLU A 5 -3.63 7.64 -22.12
N ARG A 6 -2.38 8.09 -21.96
CA ARG A 6 -1.72 8.17 -20.65
C ARG A 6 -2.49 9.05 -19.65
N ALA A 7 -2.94 10.24 -20.07
CA ALA A 7 -3.69 11.14 -19.19
C ALA A 7 -5.09 10.60 -18.85
N ALA A 8 -5.74 9.91 -19.81
CA ALA A 8 -7.04 9.28 -19.59
C ALA A 8 -6.95 8.21 -18.48
N ARG A 9 -5.86 7.46 -18.42
CA ARG A 9 -5.62 6.43 -17.39
C ARG A 9 -5.46 6.99 -15.97
N THR A 10 -5.21 8.28 -15.79
CA THR A 10 -5.28 8.93 -14.47
C THR A 10 -6.71 9.02 -13.94
N VAL A 11 -7.72 8.98 -14.82
CA VAL A 11 -9.13 9.03 -14.45
C VAL A 11 -9.71 7.62 -14.26
N HIS A 12 -9.45 6.70 -15.19
CA HIS A 12 -9.94 5.32 -15.12
C HIS A 12 -9.16 4.38 -16.06
N ASP A 13 -9.01 3.11 -15.68
CA ASP A 13 -8.28 2.10 -16.46
C ASP A 13 -9.01 1.66 -17.75
N ASP A 14 -10.34 1.62 -17.72
CA ASP A 14 -11.22 1.36 -18.87
C ASP A 14 -11.36 2.61 -19.75
N ILE A 15 -10.59 2.64 -20.84
CA ILE A 15 -10.62 3.72 -21.84
C ILE A 15 -11.96 3.77 -22.58
N ASP A 16 -12.58 2.63 -22.86
CA ASP A 16 -13.86 2.58 -23.56
C ASP A 16 -14.95 3.23 -22.71
N LEU A 17 -14.91 3.03 -21.39
CA LEU A 17 -15.80 3.73 -20.44
C LEU A 17 -15.59 5.24 -20.49
N LEU A 18 -14.35 5.73 -20.53
CA LEU A 18 -14.06 7.16 -20.61
C LEU A 18 -14.56 7.76 -21.92
N GLN A 19 -14.38 7.06 -23.04
CA GLN A 19 -14.91 7.47 -24.34
C GLN A 19 -16.44 7.53 -24.33
N ARG A 20 -17.13 6.54 -23.76
CA ARG A 20 -18.59 6.56 -23.57
C ARG A 20 -19.06 7.71 -22.67
N ARG A 21 -18.20 8.20 -21.77
CA ARG A 21 -18.47 9.37 -20.91
C ARG A 21 -18.06 10.71 -21.55
N GLY A 22 -17.63 10.71 -22.81
CA GLY A 22 -17.35 11.93 -23.58
C GLY A 22 -15.90 12.42 -23.53
N VAL A 23 -14.96 11.60 -23.04
CA VAL A 23 -13.52 11.88 -23.16
C VAL A 23 -13.05 11.43 -24.54
N GLN A 24 -12.52 12.35 -25.34
CA GLN A 24 -11.93 12.05 -26.63
C GLN A 24 -10.45 11.74 -26.45
N VAL A 25 -10.07 10.48 -26.64
CA VAL A 25 -8.67 10.06 -26.56
C VAL A 25 -7.98 10.41 -27.87
N VAL A 26 -6.95 11.26 -27.80
CA VAL A 26 -6.25 11.82 -28.95
C VAL A 26 -4.74 11.83 -28.69
N ASP A 27 -3.93 11.66 -29.73
CA ASP A 27 -2.47 11.73 -29.60
C ASP A 27 -1.99 13.19 -29.45
N GLU A 28 -2.67 14.12 -30.13
CA GLU A 28 -2.35 15.55 -30.12
C GLU A 28 -3.56 16.40 -29.70
N ALA A 29 -3.29 17.48 -28.98
CA ALA A 29 -4.32 18.41 -28.54
C ALA A 29 -4.90 19.19 -29.74
N PRO A 30 -6.23 19.35 -29.83
CA PRO A 30 -6.83 20.14 -30.90
C PRO A 30 -6.56 21.64 -30.72
N ASP A 31 -6.67 22.39 -31.82
CA ASP A 31 -6.47 23.84 -31.83
C ASP A 31 -7.38 24.54 -30.79
N GLY A 32 -6.79 25.45 -30.01
CA GLY A 32 -7.48 26.20 -28.97
C GLY A 32 -7.75 25.43 -27.68
N ALA A 33 -7.31 24.17 -27.56
CA ALA A 33 -7.37 23.45 -26.30
C ALA A 33 -6.44 24.06 -25.25
N VAL A 34 -6.93 24.13 -24.00
CA VAL A 34 -6.11 24.50 -22.85
C VAL A 34 -5.45 23.23 -22.30
N ALA A 35 -4.12 23.18 -22.33
CA ALA A 35 -3.37 22.07 -21.79
C ALA A 35 -3.45 22.05 -20.25
N ILE A 36 -3.77 20.89 -19.68
CA ILE A 36 -3.71 20.63 -18.24
C ILE A 36 -2.65 19.55 -18.03
N GLU A 37 -1.54 19.92 -17.40
CA GLU A 37 -0.50 18.97 -17.02
C GLU A 37 -0.89 18.28 -15.71
N MET A 38 -0.87 16.94 -15.72
CA MET A 38 -1.11 16.11 -14.54
C MET A 38 0.17 15.32 -14.24
N ARG A 39 0.60 15.35 -12.98
CA ARG A 39 1.80 14.67 -12.48
C ARG A 39 1.55 14.12 -11.09
N ASP A 40 2.21 13.02 -10.75
CA ASP A 40 2.17 12.47 -9.39
C ASP A 40 3.20 13.14 -8.48
N LEU A 41 4.32 13.63 -9.05
CA LEU A 41 5.36 14.33 -8.30
C LEU A 41 6.00 15.48 -9.10
N ASP A 42 6.10 16.65 -8.47
CA ASP A 42 6.77 17.83 -9.04
C ASP A 42 7.91 18.30 -8.12
N LEU A 43 9.09 17.69 -8.33
CA LEU A 43 10.29 17.99 -7.53
C LEU A 43 10.79 19.44 -7.74
N ALA A 44 10.60 20.01 -8.93
CA ALA A 44 11.03 21.39 -9.21
C ALA A 44 10.19 22.39 -8.41
N ARG A 45 8.87 22.21 -8.39
CA ARG A 45 7.97 23.03 -7.57
C ARG A 45 8.20 22.80 -6.09
N LEU A 46 8.40 21.55 -5.66
CA LEU A 46 8.71 21.25 -4.26
C LEU A 46 10.02 21.92 -3.83
N ALA A 47 11.07 21.85 -4.65
CA ALA A 47 12.35 22.52 -4.39
C ALA A 47 12.18 24.04 -4.29
N LYS A 48 11.36 24.66 -5.14
CA LYS A 48 11.07 26.09 -5.08
C LYS A 48 10.38 26.49 -3.78
N VAL A 49 9.42 25.69 -3.31
CA VAL A 49 8.70 25.96 -2.05
C VAL A 49 9.61 25.74 -0.85
N LEU A 50 10.28 24.60 -0.77
CA LEU A 50 11.16 24.24 0.35
C LEU A 50 12.40 25.14 0.43
N GLY A 51 12.92 25.61 -0.70
CA GLY A 51 14.05 26.53 -0.74
C GLY A 51 13.78 27.87 -0.05
N GLN A 52 12.52 28.31 0.07
CA GLN A 52 12.16 29.49 0.86
C GLN A 52 12.39 29.31 2.37
N TYR A 53 12.49 28.06 2.81
CA TYR A 53 12.79 27.65 4.18
C TYR A 53 14.20 27.07 4.32
N GLU A 54 15.07 27.28 3.32
CA GLU A 54 16.45 26.76 3.29
C GLU A 54 16.55 25.22 3.34
N VAL A 55 15.45 24.54 2.97
CA VAL A 55 15.40 23.07 2.90
C VAL A 55 15.70 22.63 1.48
N THR A 56 16.74 21.81 1.32
CA THR A 56 17.09 21.18 0.04
C THR A 56 16.41 19.83 -0.12
N ILE A 57 16.08 19.49 -1.36
CA ILE A 57 15.58 18.15 -1.70
C ILE A 57 16.73 17.15 -1.50
N PRO A 58 16.54 16.07 -0.72
CA PRO A 58 17.58 15.08 -0.52
C PRO A 58 17.87 14.30 -1.80
N PRO A 59 19.11 13.78 -1.98
CA PRO A 59 19.48 13.01 -3.17
C PRO A 59 18.77 11.65 -3.27
N THR A 60 18.26 11.13 -2.16
CA THR A 60 17.43 9.93 -2.15
C THR A 60 15.97 10.34 -2.01
N ILE A 61 15.18 10.08 -3.06
CA ILE A 61 13.74 10.29 -3.06
C ILE A 61 13.06 8.95 -2.78
N ALA A 62 12.14 8.96 -1.81
CA ALA A 62 11.30 7.82 -1.50
C ALA A 62 9.84 8.28 -1.41
N VAL A 63 8.93 7.58 -2.08
CA VAL A 63 7.52 7.98 -2.18
C VAL A 63 6.64 6.76 -1.96
N ALA A 64 5.59 6.92 -1.15
CA ALA A 64 4.59 5.87 -0.97
C ALA A 64 3.26 6.31 -1.59
N ALA A 65 2.64 5.42 -2.36
CA ALA A 65 1.29 5.61 -2.85
C ALA A 65 0.53 4.29 -2.83
N GLN A 66 -0.74 4.33 -2.44
CA GLN A 66 -1.63 3.17 -2.58
C GLN A 66 -1.85 2.91 -4.07
N ASP A 67 -1.60 1.69 -4.52
CA ASP A 67 -1.88 1.28 -5.89
C ASP A 67 -2.67 -0.03 -5.89
N HIS A 68 -3.82 -0.02 -6.58
CA HIS A 68 -4.65 -1.21 -6.76
C HIS A 68 -4.08 -2.13 -7.82
N GLY A 69 -3.20 -1.61 -8.67
CA GLY A 69 -2.69 -2.26 -9.85
C GLY A 69 -3.64 -2.13 -11.05
N PHE A 70 -3.08 -2.18 -12.25
CA PHE A 70 -3.80 -2.02 -13.49
C PHE A 70 -4.66 -3.25 -13.81
N SER A 71 -5.98 -3.08 -13.80
CA SER A 71 -6.94 -4.17 -14.02
C SER A 71 -8.11 -3.75 -14.92
N PRO A 72 -7.88 -3.52 -16.22
CA PRO A 72 -8.87 -2.91 -17.11
C PRO A 72 -10.12 -3.76 -17.34
N LYS A 73 -10.07 -5.07 -17.05
CA LYS A 73 -11.14 -6.04 -17.33
C LYS A 73 -11.62 -6.81 -16.11
N ALA A 74 -11.06 -6.57 -14.93
CA ALA A 74 -11.42 -7.29 -13.72
C ALA A 74 -11.65 -6.33 -12.54
N SER A 75 -12.17 -6.87 -11.44
CA SER A 75 -12.38 -6.09 -10.22
C SER A 75 -11.04 -5.62 -9.64
N ASN A 76 -10.87 -4.31 -9.49
CA ASN A 76 -9.70 -3.72 -8.82
C ASN A 76 -9.50 -4.28 -7.42
N ARG A 77 -10.59 -4.60 -6.69
CA ARG A 77 -10.51 -5.21 -5.35
C ARG A 77 -9.87 -6.60 -5.39
N LEU A 78 -10.28 -7.42 -6.35
CA LEU A 78 -9.75 -8.78 -6.51
C LEU A 78 -8.29 -8.73 -6.97
N PHE A 79 -7.95 -7.86 -7.92
CA PHE A 79 -6.57 -7.71 -8.38
C PHE A 79 -5.65 -7.21 -7.27
N ARG A 80 -6.10 -6.21 -6.50
CA ARG A 80 -5.41 -5.74 -5.31
C ARG A 80 -5.19 -6.83 -4.28
N PHE A 81 -6.18 -7.70 -4.06
CA PHE A 81 -6.00 -8.81 -3.13
C PHE A 81 -5.10 -9.92 -3.68
N GLU A 82 -5.10 -10.14 -4.99
CA GLU A 82 -4.17 -11.04 -5.65
C GLU A 82 -2.71 -10.57 -5.51
N HIS A 83 -2.47 -9.26 -5.49
CA HIS A 83 -1.16 -8.72 -5.10
C HIS A 83 -0.74 -9.20 -3.70
N TRP A 84 -1.64 -9.17 -2.72
CA TRP A 84 -1.35 -9.72 -1.39
C TRP A 84 -1.03 -11.21 -1.43
N ARG A 85 -1.77 -12.03 -2.18
CA ARG A 85 -1.48 -13.47 -2.29
C ARG A 85 -0.08 -13.75 -2.87
N ARG A 86 0.39 -12.90 -3.78
CA ARG A 86 1.73 -13.03 -4.39
C ARG A 86 2.87 -12.62 -3.45
N PHE A 87 2.62 -11.65 -2.58
CA PHE A 87 3.64 -11.05 -1.71
C PHE A 87 3.63 -11.61 -0.29
N LEU A 88 2.50 -12.08 0.22
CA LEU A 88 2.39 -12.72 1.53
C LEU A 88 2.59 -14.23 1.38
N VAL A 89 3.85 -14.64 1.48
CA VAL A 89 4.29 -16.04 1.51
C VAL A 89 5.18 -16.26 2.74
N PRO A 90 5.47 -17.51 3.15
CA PRO A 90 6.36 -17.75 4.28
C PRO A 90 7.71 -17.03 4.12
N GLY A 91 8.14 -16.28 5.15
CA GLY A 91 9.37 -15.49 5.14
C GLY A 91 9.25 -14.08 4.54
N SER A 92 8.09 -13.67 4.02
CA SER A 92 7.88 -12.31 3.52
C SER A 92 8.01 -11.26 4.63
N ARG A 93 8.57 -10.10 4.30
CA ARG A 93 8.80 -8.99 5.23
C ARG A 93 8.10 -7.72 4.77
N LEU A 94 7.78 -6.82 5.71
CA LEU A 94 7.27 -5.48 5.41
C LEU A 94 8.18 -4.70 4.44
N ALA A 95 9.50 -4.89 4.57
CA ALA A 95 10.49 -4.25 3.72
C ALA A 95 10.44 -4.71 2.25
N ASP A 96 9.85 -5.88 1.95
CA ASP A 96 9.70 -6.40 0.58
C ASP A 96 8.73 -5.56 -0.27
N HIS A 97 8.01 -4.63 0.37
CA HIS A 97 7.12 -3.66 -0.26
C HIS A 97 7.79 -2.31 -0.56
N ILE A 98 9.13 -2.25 -0.51
CA ILE A 98 9.95 -1.11 -0.92
C ILE A 98 10.69 -1.48 -2.20
N TRP A 99 10.52 -0.70 -3.26
CA TRP A 99 11.01 -1.05 -4.59
C TRP A 99 11.83 0.06 -5.23
N THR A 100 12.96 -0.32 -5.84
CA THR A 100 13.59 0.47 -6.91
C THR A 100 12.98 0.18 -8.28
N ARG A 101 12.34 -0.99 -8.41
CA ARG A 101 11.61 -1.45 -9.60
C ARG A 101 10.30 -2.11 -9.11
N PRO A 102 9.19 -1.36 -9.02
CA PRO A 102 7.91 -1.93 -8.59
C PRO A 102 7.38 -2.91 -9.66
N PRO A 103 6.44 -3.80 -9.31
CA PRO A 103 5.77 -4.65 -10.30
C PRO A 103 5.15 -3.83 -11.43
N GLU A 104 5.21 -4.33 -12.68
CA GLU A 104 4.78 -3.57 -13.87
C GLU A 104 3.30 -3.15 -13.84
N TYR A 105 2.47 -3.92 -13.13
CA TYR A 105 1.06 -3.58 -12.96
C TYR A 105 0.82 -2.44 -11.97
N MET A 106 1.81 -2.01 -11.17
CA MET A 106 1.70 -0.87 -10.24
C MET A 106 1.94 0.46 -10.98
N THR A 107 1.00 0.81 -11.86
CA THR A 107 1.14 1.92 -12.81
C THR A 107 1.30 3.28 -12.14
N ARG A 108 0.78 3.48 -10.93
CA ARG A 108 0.95 4.73 -10.18
C ARG A 108 2.35 4.86 -9.61
N LEU A 109 2.92 3.76 -9.12
CA LEU A 109 4.31 3.74 -8.67
C LEU A 109 5.28 3.99 -9.83
N LEU A 110 4.99 3.41 -11.00
CA LEU A 110 5.74 3.68 -12.22
C LEU A 110 5.59 5.14 -12.68
N ALA A 111 4.39 5.72 -12.58
CA ALA A 111 4.17 7.12 -12.92
C ALA A 111 4.97 8.08 -12.00
N ILE A 112 5.03 7.79 -10.70
CA ILE A 112 5.90 8.50 -9.76
C ILE A 112 7.38 8.41 -10.18
N GLN A 113 7.85 7.23 -10.60
CA GLN A 113 9.24 7.08 -11.07
C GLN A 113 9.50 7.79 -12.40
N ALA A 114 8.49 7.94 -13.26
CA ALA A 114 8.62 8.74 -14.48
C ALA A 114 8.78 10.24 -14.17
N ASP A 115 8.14 10.72 -13.10
CA ASP A 115 8.30 12.09 -12.60
C ASP A 115 9.60 12.31 -11.82
N ALA A 116 10.07 11.28 -11.12
CA ALA A 116 11.32 11.29 -10.37
C ALA A 116 12.16 10.03 -10.66
N PRO A 117 12.96 10.04 -11.76
CA PRO A 117 13.79 8.91 -12.13
C PRO A 117 14.73 8.47 -10.99
N GLY A 118 14.70 7.18 -10.67
CA GLY A 118 15.48 6.60 -9.57
C GLY A 118 14.86 6.74 -8.18
N ALA A 119 13.65 7.32 -8.06
CA ALA A 119 12.91 7.31 -6.81
C ALA A 119 12.64 5.88 -6.35
N ILE A 120 12.79 5.65 -5.04
CA ILE A 120 12.33 4.44 -4.37
C ILE A 120 10.83 4.60 -4.12
N VAL A 121 10.06 3.58 -4.44
CA VAL A 121 8.61 3.62 -4.34
C VAL A 121 8.09 2.50 -3.45
N ALA A 122 6.94 2.73 -2.83
CA ALA A 122 6.32 1.75 -1.95
C ALA A 122 4.80 1.90 -1.92
N ASP A 123 4.14 0.88 -1.42
CA ASP A 123 2.72 0.94 -1.11
C ASP A 123 2.47 1.55 0.27
N THR A 124 1.57 2.53 0.37
CA THR A 124 1.27 3.29 1.59
C THR A 124 0.86 2.40 2.76
N GLY A 125 0.06 1.36 2.52
CA GLY A 125 -0.43 0.47 3.57
C GLY A 125 0.69 -0.24 4.34
N PRO A 126 1.49 -1.09 3.67
CA PRO A 126 2.65 -1.75 4.27
C PRO A 126 3.64 -0.79 4.93
N VAL A 127 3.97 0.35 4.29
CA VAL A 127 4.95 1.27 4.89
C VAL A 127 4.43 2.01 6.10
N ALA A 128 3.13 2.27 6.19
CA ALA A 128 2.55 2.84 7.41
C ALA A 128 2.71 1.87 8.60
N VAL A 129 2.57 0.57 8.36
CA VAL A 129 2.83 -0.48 9.35
C VAL A 129 4.32 -0.59 9.67
N LEU A 130 5.19 -0.58 8.65
CA LEU A 130 6.65 -0.57 8.84
C LEU A 130 7.11 0.62 9.68
N GLY A 131 6.55 1.80 9.47
CA GLY A 131 6.86 2.97 10.28
C GLY A 131 6.21 2.96 11.65
N ALA A 132 5.12 2.21 11.88
CA ALA A 132 4.61 2.02 13.23
C ALA A 132 5.59 1.24 14.13
N LEU A 133 6.45 0.40 13.53
CA LEU A 133 7.56 -0.27 14.23
C LEU A 133 8.69 0.69 14.67
N GLU A 134 8.60 1.99 14.36
CA GLU A 134 9.49 3.02 14.91
C GLU A 134 8.98 3.58 16.25
N ASP A 135 7.82 3.13 16.73
CA ASP A 135 7.40 3.30 18.12
C ASP A 135 8.03 2.17 18.96
N GLU A 136 8.79 2.54 19.99
CA GLU A 136 9.57 1.60 20.81
C GLU A 136 8.72 0.48 21.42
N ARG A 137 7.50 0.80 21.86
CA ARG A 137 6.60 -0.20 22.43
C ARG A 137 6.08 -1.13 21.36
N VAL A 138 5.67 -0.60 20.20
CA VAL A 138 5.19 -1.42 19.09
C VAL A 138 6.29 -2.36 18.60
N ALA A 139 7.52 -1.88 18.47
CA ALA A 139 8.67 -2.70 18.09
C ALA A 139 8.92 -3.84 19.09
N ALA A 140 8.97 -3.53 20.39
CA ALA A 140 9.20 -4.54 21.43
C ALA A 140 8.11 -5.60 21.49
N GLU A 141 6.85 -5.22 21.28
CA GLU A 141 5.71 -6.15 21.22
C GLU A 141 5.72 -6.99 19.94
N ALA A 142 6.09 -6.39 18.81
CA ALA A 142 6.15 -7.08 17.51
C ALA A 142 7.15 -8.25 17.52
N GLU A 143 8.24 -8.23 18.30
CA GLU A 143 9.15 -9.37 18.46
C GLU A 143 8.45 -10.66 18.94
N ARG A 144 7.36 -10.50 19.70
CA ARG A 144 6.53 -11.61 20.21
C ARG A 144 5.36 -11.96 19.29
N GLY A 145 5.03 -11.08 18.34
CA GLY A 145 3.86 -11.16 17.49
C GLY A 145 2.86 -10.05 17.81
N ALA A 146 2.49 -9.25 16.81
CA ALA A 146 1.52 -8.17 16.94
C ALA A 146 0.59 -8.10 15.72
N CYS A 147 -0.61 -7.54 15.91
CA CYS A 147 -1.45 -7.07 14.82
C CYS A 147 -1.33 -5.54 14.74
N ILE A 148 -0.82 -5.02 13.63
CA ILE A 148 -0.70 -3.58 13.41
C ILE A 148 -1.74 -3.16 12.37
N VAL A 149 -2.57 -2.20 12.73
CA VAL A 149 -3.70 -1.74 11.95
C VAL A 149 -3.48 -0.30 11.49
N ASN A 150 -3.38 -0.09 10.19
CA ASN A 150 -3.42 1.24 9.59
C ASN A 150 -4.86 1.57 9.16
N ILE A 151 -5.50 2.52 9.83
CA ILE A 151 -6.83 3.05 9.45
C ILE A 151 -6.61 4.31 8.60
N GLY A 152 -6.36 4.07 7.31
CA GLY A 152 -6.11 5.09 6.29
C GLY A 152 -7.37 5.83 5.87
N ASN A 153 -7.23 6.79 4.95
CA ASN A 153 -8.36 7.53 4.39
C ASN A 153 -9.27 6.63 3.54
N GLN A 154 -8.66 5.85 2.65
CA GLN A 154 -9.39 4.99 1.70
C GLN A 154 -9.46 3.54 2.17
N HIS A 155 -8.38 3.01 2.77
CA HIS A 155 -8.33 1.63 3.24
C HIS A 155 -7.95 1.51 4.71
N THR A 156 -8.54 0.49 5.33
CA THR A 156 -8.13 -0.07 6.62
C THR A 156 -7.36 -1.36 6.34
N LEU A 157 -6.11 -1.40 6.77
CA LEU A 157 -5.20 -2.53 6.57
C LEU A 157 -4.73 -3.05 7.94
N ALA A 158 -4.98 -4.31 8.24
CA ALA A 158 -4.45 -4.99 9.41
C ALA A 158 -3.42 -6.04 8.98
N LEU A 159 -2.22 -5.99 9.55
CA LEU A 159 -1.14 -6.93 9.29
C LEU A 159 -0.75 -7.68 10.56
N LEU A 160 -0.65 -9.01 10.48
CA LEU A 160 -0.02 -9.83 11.52
C LEU A 160 1.48 -9.85 11.26
N VAL A 161 2.26 -9.40 12.24
CA VAL A 161 3.71 -9.27 12.11
C VAL A 161 4.44 -9.91 13.29
N ARG A 162 5.62 -10.48 13.03
CA ARG A 162 6.61 -10.79 14.06
C ARG A 162 7.94 -10.15 13.70
N GLY A 163 8.39 -9.19 14.49
CA GLY A 163 9.40 -8.23 14.05
C GLY A 163 8.93 -7.54 12.77
N GLU A 164 9.57 -7.84 11.65
CA GLU A 164 9.17 -7.37 10.31
C GLU A 164 8.56 -8.45 9.40
N GLU A 165 8.57 -9.71 9.82
CA GLU A 165 8.01 -10.82 9.04
C GLU A 165 6.48 -10.78 9.08
N LEU A 166 5.86 -11.02 7.92
CA LEU A 166 4.42 -10.94 7.71
C LEU A 166 3.78 -12.32 7.76
N PHE A 167 2.67 -12.43 8.48
CA PHE A 167 1.94 -13.68 8.70
C PHE A 167 0.48 -13.64 8.27
N GLY A 168 -0.07 -12.44 8.07
CA GLY A 168 -1.48 -12.27 7.76
C GLY A 168 -1.81 -10.86 7.36
N VAL A 169 -2.87 -10.71 6.57
CA VAL A 169 -3.39 -9.44 6.09
C VAL A 169 -4.91 -9.46 6.08
N MET A 170 -5.53 -8.33 6.40
CA MET A 170 -6.91 -8.00 6.08
C MET A 170 -6.95 -6.56 5.55
N GLU A 171 -7.54 -6.36 4.37
CA GLU A 171 -7.70 -5.05 3.76
C GLU A 171 -9.18 -4.79 3.44
N HIS A 172 -9.68 -3.62 3.83
CA HIS A 172 -11.07 -3.19 3.66
C HIS A 172 -11.13 -1.71 3.26
N HIS A 173 -12.18 -1.27 2.57
CA HIS A 173 -12.46 0.16 2.41
C HIS A 173 -12.78 0.81 3.77
N THR A 174 -12.09 1.89 4.14
CA THR A 174 -12.32 2.61 5.41
C THR A 174 -13.74 3.16 5.52
N GLU A 175 -14.32 3.62 4.41
CA GLU A 175 -15.69 4.18 4.41
C GLU A 175 -16.76 3.17 4.81
N ALA A 176 -16.49 1.87 4.61
CA ALA A 176 -17.38 0.78 4.97
C ALA A 176 -17.09 0.22 6.39
N MET A 177 -16.16 0.83 7.14
CA MET A 177 -15.76 0.37 8.47
C MET A 177 -16.57 1.04 9.58
N THR A 178 -16.93 0.25 10.59
CA THR A 178 -17.39 0.72 11.90
C THR A 178 -16.46 0.19 12.99
N THR A 179 -16.57 0.71 14.21
CA THR A 179 -15.77 0.25 15.36
C THR A 179 -16.01 -1.24 15.63
N GLU A 180 -17.27 -1.68 15.57
CA GLU A 180 -17.68 -3.08 15.79
C GLU A 180 -17.18 -3.99 14.67
N LYS A 181 -17.24 -3.51 13.42
CA LYS A 181 -16.69 -4.26 12.27
C LYS A 181 -15.18 -4.40 12.39
N LEU A 182 -14.48 -3.32 12.75
CA LEU A 182 -13.04 -3.30 12.96
C LEU A 182 -12.62 -4.32 14.02
N GLU A 183 -13.26 -4.28 15.20
CA GLU A 183 -13.01 -5.24 16.27
C GLU A 183 -13.21 -6.67 15.78
N ARG A 184 -14.38 -6.97 15.19
CA ARG A 184 -14.72 -8.30 14.69
C ARG A 184 -13.67 -8.83 13.70
N LEU A 185 -13.31 -8.04 12.69
CA LEU A 185 -12.39 -8.49 11.63
C LEU A 185 -10.97 -8.68 12.17
N VAL A 186 -10.47 -7.78 13.01
CA VAL A 186 -9.13 -7.89 13.60
C VAL A 186 -9.05 -9.07 14.57
N THR A 187 -10.06 -9.29 15.42
CA THR A 187 -10.12 -10.46 16.30
C THR A 187 -10.12 -11.75 15.50
N ARG A 188 -10.90 -11.82 14.41
CA ARG A 188 -10.93 -13.00 13.53
C ARG A 188 -9.62 -13.21 12.77
N LEU A 189 -8.94 -12.13 12.37
CA LEU A 189 -7.62 -12.17 11.75
C LEU A 189 -6.58 -12.78 12.71
N ILE A 190 -6.50 -12.26 13.94
CA ILE A 190 -5.62 -12.80 14.99
C ILE A 190 -5.96 -14.26 15.28
N ALA A 191 -7.25 -14.58 15.32
CA ALA A 191 -7.74 -15.94 15.50
C ALA A 191 -7.57 -16.83 14.26
N GLY A 192 -7.09 -16.34 13.12
CA GLY A 192 -6.90 -17.15 11.90
C GLY A 192 -8.20 -17.75 11.36
N THR A 193 -9.32 -17.10 11.63
CA THR A 193 -10.67 -17.53 11.22
C THR A 193 -11.30 -16.57 10.21
N VAL A 194 -10.65 -15.44 9.96
CA VAL A 194 -11.08 -14.52 8.91
C VAL A 194 -10.89 -15.16 7.53
N THR A 195 -11.88 -15.05 6.66
CA THR A 195 -11.86 -15.59 5.31
C THR A 195 -11.79 -14.48 4.27
N HIS A 196 -11.30 -14.81 3.07
CA HIS A 196 -11.37 -13.88 1.95
C HIS A 196 -12.81 -13.52 1.61
N ASP A 197 -13.69 -14.53 1.49
CA ASP A 197 -15.07 -14.36 1.04
C ASP A 197 -15.89 -13.47 1.97
N GLU A 198 -15.73 -13.59 3.30
CA GLU A 198 -16.48 -12.74 4.23
C GLU A 198 -16.09 -11.26 4.11
N VAL A 199 -14.80 -10.98 3.87
CA VAL A 199 -14.31 -9.60 3.72
C VAL A 199 -14.71 -9.06 2.35
N PHE A 200 -14.57 -9.87 1.30
CA PHE A 200 -14.90 -9.47 -0.07
C PHE A 200 -16.41 -9.22 -0.26
N ALA A 201 -17.26 -10.07 0.34
CA ALA A 201 -18.71 -9.90 0.30
C ALA A 201 -19.21 -8.67 1.09
N ASP A 202 -18.43 -8.19 2.05
CA ASP A 202 -18.72 -6.99 2.88
C ASP A 202 -18.11 -5.70 2.28
N ASP A 203 -17.83 -5.70 0.98
CA ASP A 203 -17.19 -4.60 0.25
C ASP A 203 -15.71 -4.32 0.63
N GLY A 204 -15.02 -5.33 1.16
CA GLY A 204 -13.58 -5.29 1.39
C GLY A 204 -12.75 -5.83 0.21
N HIS A 205 -11.43 -5.85 0.39
CA HIS A 205 -10.50 -6.42 -0.59
C HIS A 205 -10.26 -7.91 -0.31
N GLY A 206 -10.09 -8.28 0.96
CA GLY A 206 -9.94 -9.67 1.37
C GLY A 206 -9.13 -9.82 2.65
N ALA A 207 -8.97 -11.08 3.07
CA ALA A 207 -8.06 -11.45 4.15
C ALA A 207 -7.35 -12.79 3.85
N LEU A 208 -6.11 -12.90 4.33
CA LEU A 208 -5.24 -14.07 4.19
C LEU A 208 -4.43 -14.23 5.46
N VAL A 209 -4.27 -15.46 5.95
CA VAL A 209 -3.37 -15.81 7.04
C VAL A 209 -2.53 -17.01 6.58
N LEU A 210 -1.23 -16.97 6.81
CA LEU A 210 -0.32 -18.04 6.42
C LEU A 210 -0.54 -19.29 7.27
N ASP A 211 -0.37 -20.45 6.64
CA ASP A 211 -0.33 -21.73 7.35
C ASP A 211 0.82 -21.73 8.36
N GLY A 212 0.59 -22.35 9.52
CA GLY A 212 1.60 -22.44 10.58
C GLY A 212 1.84 -21.14 11.34
N TYR A 213 1.17 -20.02 11.04
CA TYR A 213 1.38 -18.75 11.75
C TYR A 213 1.23 -18.87 13.27
N ARG A 214 0.36 -19.78 13.75
CA ARG A 214 0.19 -20.05 15.19
C ARG A 214 1.45 -20.55 15.88
N ALA A 215 2.31 -21.27 15.15
CA ALA A 215 3.61 -21.72 15.66
C ALA A 215 4.59 -20.55 15.81
N ALA A 216 4.38 -19.45 15.09
CA ALA A 216 5.18 -18.23 15.18
C ALA A 216 4.86 -17.38 16.42
N GLY A 217 3.76 -17.63 17.12
CA GLY A 217 3.48 -17.00 18.42
C GLY A 217 2.07 -16.39 18.54
N PRO A 218 1.68 -15.96 19.75
CA PRO A 218 0.41 -15.28 19.95
C PRO A 218 0.52 -13.82 19.46
N PHE A 219 -0.26 -13.45 18.44
CA PHE A 219 -0.35 -12.09 17.92
C PHE A 219 -1.33 -11.24 18.75
N THR A 220 -1.06 -11.07 20.05
CA THR A 220 -2.03 -10.53 21.02
C THR A 220 -1.98 -9.02 21.19
N PHE A 221 -0.86 -8.38 20.84
CA PHE A 221 -0.75 -6.93 20.91
C PHE A 221 -1.36 -6.29 19.67
N ILE A 222 -2.25 -5.31 19.86
CA ILE A 222 -2.87 -4.56 18.75
C ILE A 222 -2.41 -3.10 18.80
N ALA A 223 -1.75 -2.67 17.73
CA ALA A 223 -1.34 -1.28 17.52
C ALA A 223 -2.15 -0.67 16.37
N VAL A 224 -2.42 0.64 16.46
CA VAL A 224 -3.20 1.38 15.47
C VAL A 224 -2.44 2.62 15.03
N THR A 225 -2.37 2.83 13.71
CA THR A 225 -1.91 4.06 13.07
C THR A 225 -2.94 4.53 12.04
N GLY A 226 -2.67 5.66 11.40
CA GLY A 226 -3.49 6.26 10.35
C GLY A 226 -4.39 7.40 10.83
N PRO A 227 -4.85 8.24 9.88
CA PRO A 227 -5.68 9.41 10.15
C PRO A 227 -7.02 9.07 10.82
N ASN A 228 -7.60 7.91 10.52
CA ASN A 228 -8.92 7.49 11.03
C ASN A 228 -8.84 6.59 12.27
N ARG A 229 -7.68 6.50 12.93
CA ARG A 229 -7.47 5.68 14.15
C ARG A 229 -8.44 5.96 15.29
N ALA A 230 -9.09 7.14 15.33
CA ALA A 230 -10.07 7.48 16.35
C ALA A 230 -11.23 6.46 16.44
N MET A 231 -11.55 5.77 15.35
CA MET A 231 -12.50 4.65 15.33
C MET A 231 -12.10 3.53 16.31
N ALA A 232 -10.81 3.29 16.53
CA ALA A 232 -10.32 2.27 17.45
C ALA A 232 -10.24 2.74 18.91
N LYS A 233 -10.55 4.01 19.21
CA LYS A 233 -10.44 4.56 20.57
C LYS A 233 -11.29 3.80 21.60
N PRO A 234 -12.56 3.41 21.33
CA PRO A 234 -13.37 2.65 22.27
C PRO A 234 -12.82 1.24 22.55
N LEU A 235 -12.01 0.69 21.63
CA LEU A 235 -11.44 -0.66 21.74
C LEU A 235 -10.21 -0.73 22.66
N GLY A 236 -9.68 0.43 23.08
CA GLY A 236 -8.51 0.50 23.97
C GLY A 236 -7.21 0.01 23.34
N TRP A 237 -7.16 -0.14 22.01
CA TRP A 237 -5.95 -0.54 21.29
C TRP A 237 -4.87 0.55 21.36
N TYR A 238 -3.60 0.14 21.28
CA TYR A 238 -2.48 1.06 21.44
C TYR A 238 -2.34 1.94 20.20
N PHE A 239 -2.30 3.26 20.35
CA PHE A 239 -2.08 4.17 19.23
C PHE A 239 -0.58 4.39 19.04
N ALA A 240 -0.04 3.88 17.94
CA ALA A 240 1.36 4.02 17.59
C ALA A 240 1.69 5.51 17.36
N ALA A 241 2.79 5.96 17.94
CA ALA A 241 3.30 7.32 17.78
C ALA A 241 4.81 7.28 17.49
N PRO A 242 5.23 6.73 16.34
CA PRO A 242 6.64 6.67 15.98
C PRO A 242 7.26 8.07 16.00
N HIS A 243 8.36 8.21 16.72
CA HIS A 243 9.04 9.50 16.95
C HIS A 243 8.10 10.63 17.44
N GLY A 244 7.01 10.27 18.12
CA GLY A 244 5.98 11.20 18.60
C GLY A 244 4.99 11.70 17.53
N ALA A 245 5.07 11.24 16.28
CA ALA A 245 4.31 11.79 15.15
C ALA A 245 3.63 10.69 14.31
N MET A 246 2.46 10.24 14.75
CA MET A 246 1.66 9.22 14.05
C MET A 246 1.34 9.57 12.58
N MET A 247 1.05 10.84 12.27
CA MET A 247 0.72 11.25 10.89
C MET A 247 1.89 11.01 9.90
N LEU A 248 3.10 10.79 10.42
CA LEU A 248 4.30 10.53 9.66
C LEU A 248 4.71 9.05 9.68
N SER A 249 3.88 8.12 10.19
CA SER A 249 4.18 6.68 10.17
C SER A 249 4.62 6.21 8.78
N GLY A 250 3.90 6.58 7.71
CA GLY A 250 4.31 6.21 6.35
C GLY A 250 5.69 6.76 5.95
N CYS A 251 6.01 8.01 6.33
CA CYS A 251 7.31 8.61 6.07
C CYS A 251 8.44 7.91 6.84
N PHE A 252 8.22 7.59 8.12
CA PHE A 252 9.20 6.83 8.90
C PHE A 252 9.39 5.42 8.37
N GLY A 253 8.32 4.77 7.90
CA GLY A 253 8.39 3.48 7.23
C GLY A 253 9.21 3.52 5.95
N LEU A 254 9.06 4.55 5.11
CA LEU A 254 9.91 4.77 3.94
C LEU A 254 11.37 4.92 4.34
N VAL A 255 11.68 5.76 5.34
CA VAL A 255 13.07 5.95 5.82
C VAL A 255 13.66 4.64 6.33
N ARG A 256 12.92 3.89 7.16
CA ARG A 256 13.35 2.59 7.68
C ARG A 256 13.60 1.60 6.54
N GLY A 257 12.63 1.44 5.64
CA GLY A 257 12.73 0.52 4.50
C GLY A 257 13.88 0.84 3.55
N VAL A 258 14.10 2.12 3.24
CA VAL A 258 15.25 2.57 2.44
C VAL A 258 16.57 2.28 3.13
N ARG A 259 16.65 2.43 4.46
CA ARG A 259 17.87 2.10 5.22
C ARG A 259 18.15 0.60 5.17
N GLU A 260 17.14 -0.26 5.34
CA GLU A 260 17.30 -1.71 5.22
C GLU A 260 17.75 -2.11 3.81
N MET A 261 17.10 -1.59 2.77
CA MET A 261 17.50 -1.83 1.38
C MET A 261 18.96 -1.44 1.10
N LYS A 262 19.48 -0.37 1.72
CA LYS A 262 20.87 0.07 1.57
C LYS A 262 21.87 -0.72 2.42
N LYS A 263 21.43 -1.42 3.48
CA LYS A 263 22.26 -2.31 4.29
C LYS A 263 22.54 -3.65 3.62
N GLU A 264 21.82 -3.98 2.56
CA GLU A 264 22.03 -5.17 1.73
C GLU A 264 22.85 -4.85 0.46
N PRO A 265 24.17 -4.54 0.52
CA PRO A 265 24.95 -4.45 -0.70
C PRO A 265 25.32 -5.85 -1.21
N ALA A 266 24.97 -6.11 -2.47
CA ALA A 266 25.66 -7.05 -3.36
C ALA A 266 25.68 -8.56 -3.00
N LEU A 267 24.54 -9.16 -2.65
CA LEU A 267 24.36 -10.61 -2.76
C LEU A 267 23.17 -10.94 -3.67
N ALA A 268 23.52 -11.21 -4.93
CA ALA A 268 22.81 -12.02 -5.92
C ALA A 268 21.39 -11.57 -6.33
N GLY A 269 21.19 -11.46 -7.65
CA GLY A 269 19.90 -11.14 -8.24
C GLY A 269 18.78 -12.00 -7.65
N SER A 270 17.81 -11.34 -7.03
CA SER A 270 16.51 -11.95 -6.78
C SER A 270 15.98 -12.42 -8.14
N PRO A 271 15.48 -13.65 -8.25
CA PRO A 271 14.91 -14.12 -9.50
C PRO A 271 13.82 -13.14 -9.91
N SER A 272 13.76 -12.80 -11.19
CA SER A 272 12.53 -12.29 -11.76
C SER A 272 11.44 -13.26 -11.31
N LYS A 273 10.54 -12.83 -10.42
CA LYS A 273 9.22 -13.44 -10.27
C LYS A 273 8.48 -13.09 -11.56
N GLY A 274 8.90 -13.73 -12.64
CA GLY A 274 8.41 -13.58 -13.99
C GLY A 274 7.10 -14.33 -14.14
N ASP A 275 6.27 -13.69 -14.96
CA ASP A 275 5.13 -14.17 -15.73
C ASP A 275 3.95 -14.79 -14.97
N GLY A 276 2.83 -14.09 -15.11
CA GLY A 276 1.56 -14.42 -14.48
C GLY A 276 1.02 -15.80 -14.86
N PRO A 277 0.11 -16.35 -14.05
CA PRO A 277 -0.57 -17.57 -14.45
C PRO A 277 -1.50 -17.28 -15.63
N GLU A 278 -1.50 -18.20 -16.59
CA GLU A 278 -2.57 -18.37 -17.56
C GLU A 278 -3.93 -18.28 -16.84
N ALA A 279 -4.87 -17.61 -17.49
CA ALA A 279 -6.24 -17.46 -17.01
C ALA A 279 -6.81 -18.83 -16.58
N LEU A 280 -7.15 -18.95 -15.30
CA LEU A 280 -7.93 -20.08 -14.81
C LEU A 280 -9.32 -19.99 -15.45
N ASP A 281 -9.60 -20.95 -16.33
CA ASP A 281 -10.91 -21.20 -16.92
C ASP A 281 -11.91 -21.57 -15.82
N HIS A 282 -12.86 -20.68 -15.54
CA HIS A 282 -14.02 -20.97 -14.72
C HIS A 282 -15.07 -21.72 -15.56
N SER A 283 -14.77 -22.98 -15.87
CA SER A 283 -15.76 -23.95 -16.35
C SER A 283 -15.75 -25.22 -15.49
N ARG A 284 -16.28 -25.11 -14.27
CA ARG A 284 -17.07 -26.13 -13.53
C ARG A 284 -17.41 -25.68 -12.12
#